data_AF-A0A838KMA2-F1
#
_entry.id   AF-A0A838KMA2-F1
#
_cell.length_a   1.000
_cell.length_b   1.000
_cell.length_c   1.000
_cell.angle_alpha   90.00
_cell.angle_beta   90.00
_cell.angle_gamma   90.00
#
_symmetry.space_group_name_H-M   'P 1'
#
loop_
_entity.id
_entity.type
_entity.pdbx_description
1 polymer ?
#
loop_
_entity_poly.entity_id
_entity_poly.type
_entity_poly.pdbx_seq_one_letter_code
_entity_poly.pdbx_strand_id
1 'polypeptide(L)' 'MTAFVTGLELSRHFYHGLVRPILDARFAGLPHSAALLGRGSEVLGFDDEMSTDHDWKPRVLLFLRE' A
#
# COMPACT_ATOMS: atom_id res chain seq x y z
N MET A 1 -21.44 9.92 -4.51
CA MET A 1 -20.80 8.64 -4.12
C MET A 1 -19.34 8.78 -4.47
N THR A 2 -18.44 8.55 -3.52
CA THR A 2 -17.01 8.41 -3.82
C THR A 2 -16.83 7.15 -4.67
N ALA A 3 -16.08 7.23 -5.77
CA ALA A 3 -15.77 6.06 -6.57
C ALA A 3 -15.03 5.02 -5.72
N PHE A 4 -15.32 3.73 -5.93
CA PHE A 4 -14.58 2.63 -5.32
C PHE A 4 -13.09 2.72 -5.65
N VAL A 5 -12.26 2.47 -4.63
CA VAL A 5 -10.80 2.40 -4.76
C VAL A 5 -10.38 1.02 -4.29
N THR A 6 -9.66 0.28 -5.13
CA THR A 6 -9.14 -1.03 -4.74
C THR A 6 -8.10 -0.90 -3.63
N GLY A 7 -7.96 -1.90 -2.78
CA GLY A 7 -6.95 -1.98 -1.73
C GLY A 7 -5.52 -1.85 -2.27
N LEU A 8 -5.29 -2.27 -3.52
CA LEU A 8 -4.01 -2.11 -4.21
C LEU A 8 -3.72 -0.63 -4.48
N GLU A 9 -4.68 0.10 -5.06
CA GLU A 9 -4.51 1.53 -5.33
C GLU A 9 -4.52 2.36 -4.04
N LEU A 10 -5.32 1.98 -3.04
CA LEU A 10 -5.29 2.56 -1.70
C LEU A 10 -3.89 2.44 -1.08
N SER A 11 -3.28 1.25 -1.14
CA SER A 11 -1.94 0.99 -0.61
C SER A 11 -0.84 1.70 -1.42
N ARG A 12 -1.00 1.80 -2.75
CA ARG A 12 -0.12 2.58 -3.62
C ARG A 12 -0.13 4.06 -3.25
N HIS A 13 -1.31 4.65 -3.10
CA HIS A 13 -1.46 6.04 -2.68
C HIS A 13 -0.85 6.28 -1.29
N PHE A 14 -1.04 5.35 -0.36
CA PHE A 14 -0.43 5.43 0.96
C PHE A 14 1.11 5.46 0.90
N TYR A 15 1.72 4.57 0.11
CA TYR A 15 3.17 4.55 -0.03
C TYR A 15 3.70 5.85 -0.63
N HIS A 16 3.14 6.30 -1.75
CA HIS A 16 3.63 7.50 -2.43
C HIS A 16 3.30 8.80 -1.71
N GLY A 17 2.13 8.86 -1.05
CA GLY A 17 1.63 10.08 -0.42
C GLY A 17 2.15 10.31 1.00
N LEU A 18 2.46 9.26 1.75
CA LEU A 18 2.89 9.38 3.15
C LEU A 18 4.21 8.68 3.44
N VAL A 19 4.34 7.40 3.10
CA VAL A 19 5.50 6.61 3.52
C VAL A 19 6.78 7.10 2.86
N ARG A 20 6.79 7.24 1.53
CA ARG A 20 7.98 7.68 0.80
C ARG A 20 8.43 9.09 1.21
N PRO A 21 7.56 10.10 1.33
CA PRO A 21 7.96 11.40 1.86
C PRO A 21 8.60 11.36 3.25
N ILE A 22 8.09 10.51 4.15
CA ILE A 22 8.69 10.33 5.48
C ILE A 22 10.08 9.71 5.37
N LEU A 23 10.25 8.68 4.54
CA LEU A 23 11.56 8.05 4.31
C LEU A 23 12.55 9.03 3.69
N ASP A 24 12.14 9.78 2.66
CA ASP A 24 13.00 10.77 1.99
C ASP A 24 13.43 11.88 2.97
N ALA A 25 12.54 12.33 3.86
CA ALA A 25 12.82 13.40 4.82
C ALA A 25 13.69 12.96 6.01
N ARG A 26 13.54 11.70 6.47
CA ARG A 26 14.21 11.21 7.70
C ARG A 26 15.43 10.32 7.41
N PHE A 27 15.48 9.70 6.25
CA PHE A 27 16.47 8.72 5.85
C PHE A 27 16.87 8.96 4.39
N ALA A 28 17.39 10.15 4.11
CA ALA A 28 17.73 10.59 2.75
C ALA A 28 18.59 9.54 2.02
N GLY A 29 18.09 9.08 0.88
CA GLY A 29 18.78 8.09 0.03
C GLY A 29 18.75 6.65 0.53
N LEU A 30 17.92 6.31 1.54
CA LEU A 30 17.78 4.94 2.05
C LEU A 30 17.28 3.99 0.94
N PRO A 31 18.11 3.04 0.48
CA PRO A 31 17.69 2.09 -0.53
C PRO A 31 16.71 1.10 0.10
N HIS A 32 15.51 1.04 -0.46
CA HIS A 32 14.47 0.13 -0.01
C HIS A 32 13.59 -0.31 -1.18
N SER A 33 12.96 -1.47 -1.01
CA SER A 33 11.85 -1.91 -1.85
C SER A 33 10.56 -1.84 -1.04
N ALA A 34 9.45 -1.56 -1.71
CA ALA A 34 8.12 -1.54 -1.13
C ALA A 34 7.21 -2.53 -1.85
N ALA A 35 6.45 -3.33 -1.11
CA ALA A 35 5.50 -4.27 -1.70
C ALA A 35 4.22 -4.40 -0.87
N LEU A 36 3.16 -4.87 -1.54
CA LEU A 36 1.96 -5.38 -0.92
C LEU A 36 1.95 -6.89 -1.13
N LEU A 37 2.02 -7.66 -0.04
CA LEU A 37 2.03 -9.12 -0.07
C LEU A 37 0.98 -9.66 0.90
N GLY A 38 0.45 -10.84 0.60
CA GLY A 38 -0.55 -11.50 1.43
C GLY A 38 -1.54 -12.32 0.61
N ARG A 39 -2.68 -12.63 1.21
CA ARG A 39 -3.77 -13.42 0.62
C ARG A 39 -5.06 -12.62 0.37
N GLY A 40 -5.00 -11.30 0.51
CA GLY A 40 -6.18 -10.44 0.35
C GLY A 40 -6.64 -10.35 -1.12
N SER A 41 -7.92 -10.02 -1.33
CA SER A 41 -8.53 -9.83 -2.66
C SER A 41 -7.76 -8.82 -3.51
N GLU A 42 -7.24 -7.77 -2.88
CA GLU A 42 -6.41 -6.74 -3.50
C GLU A 42 -5.05 -7.25 -3.99
N VAL A 43 -4.54 -8.34 -3.40
CA VAL A 43 -3.30 -9.00 -3.86
C VAL A 43 -3.61 -10.04 -4.94
N LEU A 44 -4.75 -10.74 -4.81
CA LEU A 44 -5.15 -11.80 -5.72
C LEU A 44 -5.86 -11.30 -6.99
N GLY A 45 -6.27 -10.03 -7.03
CA GLY A 45 -6.95 -9.41 -8.17
C GLY A 45 -8.47 -9.59 -8.19
N PHE A 46 -9.08 -9.86 -7.03
CA PHE A 46 -10.52 -10.08 -6.87
C PHE A 46 -11.24 -8.95 -6.11
N ASP A 47 -10.60 -7.79 -6.00
CA ASP A 47 -11.08 -6.69 -5.17
C ASP A 47 -12.26 -5.95 -5.82
N ASP A 48 -13.33 -5.75 -5.05
CA ASP A 48 -14.56 -5.10 -5.48
C ASP A 48 -15.16 -4.21 -4.37
N GLU A 49 -16.31 -3.59 -4.63
CA GLU A 49 -16.98 -2.69 -3.68
C GLU A 49 -17.30 -3.36 -2.33
N MET A 50 -17.69 -4.65 -2.36
CA MET A 50 -18.02 -5.39 -1.14
C MET A 50 -16.77 -5.63 -0.30
N SER A 51 -15.62 -5.84 -0.93
CA SER A 51 -14.32 -6.06 -0.27
C SER A 51 -13.91 -4.95 0.71
N THR A 52 -14.55 -3.77 0.62
CA THR A 52 -14.32 -2.66 1.56
C THR A 52 -14.80 -2.93 2.99
N ASP A 53 -15.58 -3.99 3.21
CA ASP A 53 -16.13 -4.34 4.52
C ASP A 53 -15.16 -5.13 5.42
N HIS A 54 -14.07 -5.70 4.86
CA HIS A 54 -13.08 -6.49 5.60
C HIS A 54 -11.65 -6.21 5.15
N ASP A 55 -10.79 -5.79 6.10
CA ASP A 55 -9.34 -5.60 5.89
C ASP A 55 -8.93 -4.65 4.75
N TRP A 56 -9.86 -3.81 4.28
CA TRP A 56 -9.60 -2.72 3.34
C TRP A 56 -8.92 -1.53 4.01
N LYS A 57 -7.61 -1.68 4.24
CA LYS A 57 -6.76 -0.67 4.89
C LYS A 57 -5.46 -0.47 4.10
N PRO A 58 -4.95 0.78 4.03
CA PRO A 58 -3.67 1.03 3.39
C PRO A 58 -2.54 0.33 4.15
N ARG A 59 -1.67 -0.40 3.44
CA ARG A 59 -0.50 -1.04 4.05
C ARG A 59 0.67 -1.16 3.08
N VAL A 60 1.87 -1.27 3.62
CA VAL A 60 3.10 -1.52 2.86
C VAL A 60 4.06 -2.35 3.67
N LEU A 61 4.77 -3.26 3.00
CA LEU A 61 5.96 -3.92 3.54
C LEU A 61 7.18 -3.22 2.95
N LEU A 62 8.07 -2.76 3.83
CA LEU A 62 9.36 -2.17 3.45
C LEU A 62 10.47 -3.21 3.63
N PHE A 63 11.26 -3.40 2.59
CA PHE A 63 12.42 -4.27 2.60
C PHE A 63 13.67 -3.40 2.52
N LEU A 64 14.50 -3.50 3.56
CA LEU A 64 15.79 -2.81 3.63
C LEU A 64 16.89 -3.79 3.23
N ARG A 65 18.03 -3.24 2.81
CA ARG A 65 19.25 -4.05 2.64
C ARG A 65 19.77 -4.45 4.02
N GLU A 66 20.44 -5.60 4.07
CA GLU A 66 21.26 -6.01 5.22
C GLU A 66 22.38 -5.00 5.52
#